data_AF-A0A099S164-F1
#
_entry.id   AF-A0A099S164-F1
#
_cell.length_a   1.000
_cell.length_b   1.000
_cell.length_c   1.000
_cell.angle_alpha   90.00
_cell.angle_beta   90.00
_cell.angle_gamma   90.00
#
_symmetry.space_group_name_H-M   'P 1'
#
loop_
_entity.id
_entity.type
_entity.pdbx_description
1 polymer ?
#
loop_
_entity_poly.entity_id
_entity_poly.type
_entity_poly.pdbx_seq_one_letter_code
_entity_poly.pdbx_strand_id
1 'polypeptide(L)'
;MEERKKGLLAWVKAHKKELVIVGISLTALIGIILCIKNRDSIDALWKSLSGAIEKFPTEAPKISQTTIEKIAQSSVTVTDVINSKELPVINTAMTYQNPFEVSDHIRNLHEGWRASAKKITEAEAMGIILQPGQTLVDAYMKGGVAA
;
A
#
# COMPACT_ATOMS: atom_id res chain seq x y z
N MET A 1 -26.78 -6.64 -33.00
CA MET A 1 -26.08 -7.03 -31.75
C MET A 1 -25.55 -5.81 -31.00
N GLU A 2 -24.93 -4.84 -31.67
CA GLU A 2 -24.32 -3.65 -31.03
C GLU A 2 -25.31 -2.71 -30.33
N GLU A 3 -26.49 -2.47 -30.91
CA GLU A 3 -27.51 -1.61 -30.28
C GLU A 3 -28.07 -2.21 -28.98
N ARG A 4 -28.15 -3.54 -28.88
CA ARG A 4 -28.56 -4.23 -27.65
C ARG A 4 -27.50 -4.09 -26.56
N LYS A 5 -26.21 -4.18 -26.91
CA LYS A 5 -25.10 -3.99 -25.96
C LYS A 5 -25.07 -2.57 -25.39
N LYS A 6 -25.27 -1.56 -26.23
CA LYS A 6 -25.36 -0.15 -25.79
C LYS A 6 -26.56 0.08 -24.85
N GLY A 7 -27.71 -0.53 -25.16
CA GLY A 7 -28.90 -0.48 -24.29
C GLY A 7 -28.67 -1.11 -22.92
N LEU A 8 -28.02 -2.28 -22.87
CA LEU A 8 -27.64 -2.93 -21.61
C LEU A 8 -26.64 -2.08 -20.80
N LEU A 9 -25.66 -1.46 -21.45
CA LEU A 9 -24.66 -0.63 -20.78
C LEU A 9 -25.30 0.63 -20.15
N ALA A 10 -26.22 1.27 -20.87
CA ALA A 10 -27.02 2.38 -20.35
C ALA A 10 -27.91 1.93 -19.18
N TRP A 11 -28.52 0.75 -19.29
CA TRP A 11 -29.36 0.19 -18.23
C TRP A 11 -28.55 -0.14 -16.96
N VAL A 12 -27.38 -0.76 -17.08
CA VAL A 12 -26.47 -1.03 -15.95
C VAL A 12 -25.99 0.27 -15.31
N LYS A 13 -25.70 1.30 -16.11
CA LYS A 13 -25.29 2.61 -15.59
C LYS A 13 -26.39 3.31 -14.80
N ALA A 14 -27.64 3.13 -15.21
CA ALA A 14 -28.83 3.63 -14.50
C ALA A 14 -29.08 2.84 -13.20
N HIS A 15 -29.00 1.52 -13.23
CA HIS A 15 -29.33 0.63 -12.10
C HIS A 15 -28.13 0.18 -11.26
N LYS A 16 -26.96 0.83 -11.40
CA LYS A 16 -25.72 0.48 -10.70
C LYS A 16 -25.88 0.30 -9.18
N LYS A 17 -26.75 1.10 -8.54
CA LYS A 17 -26.96 1.07 -7.09
C LYS A 17 -27.70 -0.19 -6.66
N GLU A 18 -28.74 -0.57 -7.41
CA GLU A 18 -29.50 -1.80 -7.17
C GLU A 18 -28.65 -3.04 -7.45
N LEU A 19 -27.84 -2.99 -8.52
CA LEU A 19 -26.93 -4.10 -8.85
C LEU A 19 -25.88 -4.34 -7.76
N VAL A 20 -25.37 -3.27 -7.14
CA VAL A 20 -24.47 -3.37 -5.98
C VAL A 20 -25.19 -3.97 -4.78
N ILE A 21 -26.42 -3.54 -4.48
CA ILE A 21 -27.20 -4.05 -3.34
C ILE A 21 -27.52 -5.55 -3.53
N VAL A 22 -27.94 -5.96 -4.72
CA VAL A 22 -28.24 -7.36 -5.06
C VAL A 22 -26.95 -8.21 -5.06
N GLY A 23 -25.85 -7.65 -5.58
CA GLY A 23 -24.55 -8.32 -5.54
C GLY A 23 -24.09 -8.59 -4.10
N ILE A 24 -24.14 -7.56 -3.24
CA ILE A 24 -23.76 -7.69 -1.83
C ILE A 24 -24.68 -8.66 -1.09
N SER A 25 -25.99 -8.62 -1.33
CA SER A 25 -26.93 -9.51 -0.62
C SER A 25 -26.72 -10.98 -0.99
N LEU A 26 -26.50 -11.29 -2.27
CA LEU A 26 -26.21 -12.65 -2.72
C LEU A 26 -24.87 -13.15 -2.18
N THR A 27 -23.81 -12.33 -2.25
CA THR A 27 -22.50 -12.68 -1.70
C THR A 27 -22.54 -12.88 -0.18
N ALA A 28 -23.28 -12.03 0.55
CA ALA A 28 -23.44 -12.18 2.00
C ALA A 28 -24.13 -13.50 2.35
N LEU A 29 -25.18 -13.89 1.63
CA LEU A 29 -25.90 -15.14 1.88
C LEU A 29 -24.98 -16.37 1.68
N ILE A 30 -24.23 -16.37 0.58
CA ILE A 30 -23.25 -17.44 0.28
C ILE A 30 -22.14 -17.46 1.34
N GLY A 31 -21.65 -16.29 1.75
CA GLY A 31 -20.66 -16.15 2.81
C GLY A 31 -21.14 -16.70 4.14
N ILE A 32 -22.37 -16.40 4.55
CA ILE A 32 -22.98 -16.93 5.78
C ILE A 32 -23.09 -18.46 5.72
N ILE A 33 -23.57 -19.01 4.60
CA ILE A 33 -23.70 -20.46 4.42
C ILE A 33 -22.32 -21.14 4.50
N LEU A 34 -21.29 -20.55 3.86
CA LEU A 34 -19.93 -21.07 3.90
C LEU A 34 -19.33 -20.98 5.30
N CYS A 35 -19.59 -19.88 6.02
CA CYS A 35 -19.15 -19.69 7.40
C CYS A 35 -19.75 -20.70 8.36
N ILE A 36 -21.05 -21.00 8.22
CA ILE A 36 -21.72 -22.00 9.06
C ILE A 36 -21.19 -23.41 8.73
N LYS A 37 -21.08 -23.75 7.43
CA LYS A 37 -20.67 -25.09 7.02
C LYS A 37 -19.21 -25.40 7.38
N ASN A 38 -18.34 -24.39 7.33
CA ASN A 38 -16.90 -24.54 7.59
C ASN A 38 -16.46 -23.82 8.86
N ARG A 39 -17.36 -23.69 9.85
CA ARG A 39 -17.13 -22.93 11.09
C ARG A 39 -15.81 -23.31 11.74
N ASP A 40 -15.55 -24.61 11.91
CA ASP A 40 -14.37 -25.08 12.63
C ASP A 40 -13.07 -24.80 11.86
N SER A 41 -13.10 -24.86 10.53
CA SER A 41 -11.96 -24.48 9.69
C SER A 41 -11.66 -22.99 9.77
N ILE A 42 -12.71 -22.15 9.78
CA ILE A 42 -12.55 -20.69 9.90
C ILE A 42 -12.06 -20.33 11.30
N ASP A 43 -12.57 -20.98 12.35
CA ASP A 43 -12.11 -20.79 13.74
C ASP A 43 -10.63 -21.17 13.91
N ALA A 44 -10.20 -22.29 13.30
CA ALA A 44 -8.81 -22.71 13.29
C ALA A 44 -7.90 -21.72 12.54
N LEU A 45 -8.34 -21.23 11.37
CA LEU A 45 -7.61 -20.20 10.62
C LEU A 45 -7.54 -18.88 11.39
N TRP A 46 -8.63 -18.49 12.06
CA TRP A 46 -8.67 -17.29 12.88
C TRP A 46 -7.73 -17.38 14.08
N LYS A 47 -7.72 -18.50 14.79
CA LYS A 47 -6.78 -18.76 15.90
C LYS A 47 -5.32 -18.78 15.45
N SER A 48 -5.04 -19.36 14.29
CA SER A 48 -3.70 -19.35 13.69
C SER A 48 -3.25 -17.93 13.35
N LEU A 49 -4.14 -17.13 12.76
CA LEU A 49 -3.90 -15.74 12.41
C LEU A 49 -3.73 -14.84 13.65
N SER A 50 -4.63 -14.93 14.62
CA SER A 50 -4.54 -14.15 15.87
C SER A 50 -3.27 -14.50 16.64
N GLY A 51 -2.93 -15.79 16.71
CA GLY A 51 -1.69 -16.24 17.32
C GLY A 51 -0.45 -15.81 16.54
N ALA A 52 -0.53 -15.60 15.23
CA ALA A 52 0.56 -15.02 14.44
C ALA A 52 0.71 -13.53 14.71
N ILE A 53 -0.40 -12.79 14.86
CA ILE A 53 -0.40 -11.35 15.17
C ILE A 53 0.14 -11.09 16.59
N GLU A 54 -0.26 -11.87 17.60
CA GLU A 54 0.24 -11.76 18.97
C GLU A 54 1.73 -12.11 19.12
N LYS A 55 2.28 -12.93 18.22
CA LYS A 55 3.70 -13.30 18.21
C LYS A 55 4.61 -12.21 17.64
N PHE A 56 4.06 -11.16 17.03
CA PHE A 56 4.83 -9.95 16.78
C PHE A 56 4.97 -9.19 18.10
N PRO A 57 6.19 -9.05 18.65
CA PRO A 57 6.38 -8.32 19.89
C PRO A 57 5.82 -6.92 19.73
N THR A 58 4.88 -6.56 20.60
CA THR A 58 4.59 -5.17 20.92
C THR A 58 5.75 -4.64 21.75
N GLU A 59 6.93 -4.53 21.13
CA GLU A 59 7.98 -3.63 21.58
C GLU A 59 7.79 -2.34 20.81
N ALA A 60 6.84 -1.54 21.30
CA ALA A 60 6.92 -0.10 21.10
C ALA A 60 8.31 0.35 21.60
N PRO A 61 9.07 1.14 20.81
CA PRO A 61 10.29 1.74 21.32
C PRO A 61 9.91 2.60 22.52
N LYS A 62 10.36 2.20 23.72
CA LYS A 62 10.38 3.07 24.89
C LYS A 62 11.37 4.19 24.58
N ILE A 63 10.87 5.28 24.00
CA ILE A 63 11.60 6.54 23.93
C ILE A 63 11.54 7.10 25.36
N SER A 64 12.57 6.76 26.14
CA SER A 64 12.79 7.30 27.48
C SER A 64 12.73 8.82 27.45
N GLN A 65 11.93 9.36 28.36
CA GLN A 65 11.52 10.76 28.51
C GLN A 65 12.65 11.70 28.99
N THR A 66 13.86 11.63 28.41
CA THR A 66 15.02 12.43 28.88
C THR A 66 15.59 13.36 27.80
N THR A 67 14.90 13.52 26.67
CA THR A 67 15.26 14.53 25.65
C THR A 67 14.07 15.43 25.29
N ILE A 68 13.07 15.51 26.17
CA ILE A 68 11.92 16.43 26.07
C ILE A 68 12.21 17.71 26.86
N GLU A 69 13.37 18.33 26.68
CA GLU A 69 13.59 19.73 27.10
C GLU A 69 14.28 20.58 26.02
N LYS A 70 14.86 19.98 24.97
CA LYS A 70 15.51 20.72 23.87
C LYS A 70 14.62 20.96 22.65
N ILE A 71 13.35 20.56 22.69
CA ILE A 71 12.37 20.80 21.60
C ILE A 71 11.27 21.77 22.05
N ALA A 72 11.41 22.39 23.23
CA ALA A 72 10.45 23.31 23.82
C ALA A 72 10.32 24.67 23.10
N GLN A 73 10.90 24.86 21.91
CA GLN A 73 10.96 26.18 21.27
C GLN A 73 10.40 26.30 19.85
N SER A 74 9.61 25.34 19.36
CA SER A 74 8.73 25.65 18.24
C SER A 74 7.46 24.83 18.30
N SER A 75 6.52 25.37 19.06
CA SER A 75 5.17 24.88 19.34
C SER A 75 4.41 24.49 18.07
N VAL A 76 4.05 23.21 18.01
CA VAL A 76 2.95 22.67 17.20
C VAL A 76 1.69 22.70 18.04
N THR A 77 0.62 23.31 17.54
CA THR A 77 -0.75 23.01 17.98
C THR A 77 -1.35 22.06 16.95
N VAL A 78 -1.48 20.78 17.29
CA VAL A 78 -2.18 19.75 16.51
C VAL A 78 -3.33 19.23 17.36
N THR A 79 -4.54 19.40 16.86
CA THR A 79 -5.67 18.49 17.03
C THR A 79 -6.49 18.57 15.76
N ASP A 80 -6.47 17.56 14.89
CA ASP A 80 -7.61 16.64 14.79
C ASP A 80 -7.32 15.47 13.84
N VAL A 81 -8.01 14.37 14.15
CA VAL A 81 -7.99 13.02 13.59
C VAL A 81 -8.72 12.98 12.25
N ILE A 82 -8.11 12.54 11.14
CA ILE A 82 -8.89 12.14 9.94
C ILE A 82 -8.23 10.99 9.16
N ASN A 83 -8.84 9.81 9.33
CA ASN A 83 -9.30 8.87 8.28
C ASN A 83 -8.35 8.50 7.13
N SER A 84 -7.88 7.25 7.14
CA SER A 84 -7.24 6.57 6.01
C SER A 84 -8.20 6.47 4.82
N LYS A 85 -8.15 7.46 3.91
CA LYS A 85 -8.88 7.41 2.64
C LYS A 85 -7.97 7.81 1.48
N GLU A 86 -7.86 6.88 0.54
CA GLU A 86 -7.46 7.04 -0.86
C GLU A 86 -5.97 7.33 -1.13
N LEU A 87 -5.28 6.31 -1.67
CA LEU A 87 -4.07 6.49 -2.45
C LEU A 87 -4.41 7.42 -3.65
N PRO A 88 -3.74 8.57 -3.82
CA PRO A 88 -3.94 9.36 -5.02
C PRO A 88 -3.23 8.66 -6.18
N VAL A 89 -4.00 8.22 -7.17
CA VAL A 89 -3.46 7.93 -8.51
C VAL A 89 -3.02 9.27 -9.08
N ILE A 90 -1.71 9.55 -9.04
CA ILE A 90 -1.13 10.78 -9.58
C ILE A 90 -0.86 10.55 -11.07
N ASN A 91 -1.75 11.06 -11.92
CA ASN A 91 -1.52 11.15 -13.36
C ASN A 91 -0.32 12.06 -13.63
N THR A 92 0.77 11.51 -14.16
CA THR A 92 1.99 12.24 -14.52
C THR A 92 1.82 12.93 -15.86
N ALA A 93 1.05 14.02 -15.90
CA ALA A 93 1.08 14.96 -17.00
C ALA A 93 1.46 16.33 -16.44
N MET A 94 2.77 16.61 -16.47
CA MET A 94 3.43 17.90 -16.21
C MET A 94 2.74 18.78 -15.17
N THR A 95 3.17 18.70 -13.92
CA THR A 95 2.76 19.69 -12.93
C THR A 95 3.90 19.85 -11.93
N TYR A 96 4.22 21.10 -11.60
CA TYR A 96 5.08 21.46 -10.47
C TYR A 96 4.70 20.60 -9.26
N GLN A 97 5.48 19.56 -8.98
CA GLN A 97 5.34 18.77 -7.78
C GLN A 97 6.19 19.48 -6.72
N ASN A 98 5.63 19.71 -5.53
CA ASN A 98 6.45 20.08 -4.38
C ASN A 98 7.54 19.02 -4.19
N PRO A 99 8.78 19.40 -3.84
CA PRO A 99 9.85 18.44 -3.60
C PRO A 99 9.43 17.42 -2.55
N PHE A 100 9.54 16.14 -2.90
CA PHE A 100 9.32 15.04 -1.98
C PHE A 100 10.46 14.03 -2.07
N GLU A 101 10.75 13.40 -0.94
CA GLU A 101 11.78 12.38 -0.83
C GLU A 101 11.27 11.05 -1.40
N VAL A 102 12.07 10.44 -2.27
CA VAL A 102 11.87 9.08 -2.75
C VAL A 102 12.91 8.22 -2.06
N SER A 103 12.46 7.25 -1.26
CA SER A 103 13.34 6.30 -0.60
C SER A 103 14.09 5.41 -1.59
N ASP A 104 15.11 4.73 -1.09
CA ASP A 104 15.81 3.68 -1.80
C ASP A 104 14.83 2.60 -2.30
N HIS A 105 15.06 2.12 -3.52
CA HIS A 105 14.18 1.12 -4.13
C HIS A 105 14.91 0.27 -5.17
N ILE A 106 14.32 -0.87 -5.48
CA ILE A 106 14.78 -1.75 -6.55
C ILE A 106 14.08 -1.33 -7.84
N ARG A 107 14.85 -1.15 -8.91
CA ARG A 107 14.31 -0.97 -10.27
C ARG A 107 14.76 -2.09 -11.20
N ASN A 108 13.93 -2.36 -12.20
CA ASN A 108 14.28 -3.23 -13.31
C ASN A 108 15.07 -2.43 -14.36
N LEU A 109 16.20 -2.97 -14.77
CA LEU A 109 16.97 -2.51 -15.93
C LEU A 109 16.39 -3.13 -17.20
N HIS A 110 16.71 -2.53 -18.33
CA HIS A 110 16.29 -3.08 -19.61
C HIS A 110 17.02 -4.39 -19.93
N GLU A 111 16.49 -5.11 -20.92
CA GLU A 111 17.03 -6.40 -21.31
C GLU A 111 18.52 -6.30 -21.71
N GLY A 112 19.32 -7.24 -21.20
CA GLY A 112 20.77 -7.26 -21.42
C GLY A 112 21.59 -6.37 -20.48
N TRP A 113 20.97 -5.54 -19.64
CA TRP A 113 21.68 -4.73 -18.64
C TRP A 113 21.72 -5.40 -17.27
N ARG A 114 22.82 -5.17 -16.56
CA ARG A 114 23.08 -5.74 -15.22
C ARG A 114 23.49 -4.64 -14.26
N ALA A 115 23.16 -4.80 -12.98
CA ALA A 115 23.67 -3.91 -11.95
C ALA A 115 25.21 -3.92 -11.95
N SER A 116 25.79 -2.76 -11.66
CA SER A 116 27.22 -2.65 -11.41
C SER A 116 27.60 -3.45 -10.15
N ALA A 117 28.84 -3.98 -10.10
CA ALA A 117 29.32 -4.74 -8.95
C ALA A 117 29.17 -3.97 -7.63
N LYS A 118 29.42 -2.66 -7.64
CA LYS A 118 29.23 -1.79 -6.47
C LYS A 118 27.80 -1.83 -5.93
N LYS A 119 26.80 -1.74 -6.82
CA LYS A 119 25.38 -1.76 -6.41
C LYS A 119 24.91 -3.13 -5.95
N ILE A 120 25.55 -4.21 -6.42
CA ILE A 120 25.31 -5.56 -5.93
C ILE A 120 25.80 -5.69 -4.48
N THR A 121 27.05 -5.28 -4.21
CA THR A 121 27.61 -5.31 -2.86
C THR A 121 26.85 -4.42 -1.87
N GLU A 122 26.39 -3.26 -2.31
CA GLU A 122 25.58 -2.36 -1.49
C GLU A 122 24.22 -2.96 -1.15
N ALA A 123 23.55 -3.60 -2.12
CA ALA A 123 22.32 -4.34 -1.86
C ALA A 123 22.55 -5.53 -0.91
N GLU A 124 23.62 -6.29 -1.10
CA GLU A 124 24.00 -7.41 -0.21
C GLU A 124 24.28 -6.94 1.22
N ALA A 125 24.93 -5.79 1.40
CA ALA A 125 25.17 -5.19 2.71
C ALA A 125 23.87 -4.82 3.43
N MET A 126 22.82 -4.49 2.68
CA MET A 126 21.46 -4.26 3.21
C MET A 126 20.63 -5.55 3.31
N GLY A 127 21.21 -6.72 3.01
CA GLY A 127 20.51 -8.01 3.03
C GLY A 127 19.54 -8.21 1.86
N ILE A 128 19.69 -7.45 0.78
CA ILE A 128 18.83 -7.49 -0.41
C ILE A 128 19.51 -8.31 -1.51
N ILE A 129 18.84 -9.38 -1.95
CA ILE A 129 19.30 -10.21 -3.08
C ILE A 129 18.67 -9.68 -4.37
N LEU A 130 19.49 -9.09 -5.25
CA LEU A 130 19.03 -8.59 -6.55
C LEU A 130 18.86 -9.72 -7.57
N GLN A 131 17.72 -9.75 -8.28
CA GLN A 131 17.51 -10.68 -9.40
C GLN A 131 18.26 -10.22 -10.66
N PRO A 132 18.49 -11.11 -11.66
CA PRO A 132 19.07 -10.72 -12.93
C PRO A 132 18.30 -9.57 -13.58
N GLY A 133 19.01 -8.51 -13.97
CA GLY A 133 18.40 -7.32 -14.55
C GLY A 133 17.82 -6.33 -13.53
N GLN A 134 18.05 -6.50 -12.23
CA GLN A 134 17.67 -5.51 -11.22
C GLN A 134 18.85 -4.67 -10.75
N THR A 135 18.58 -3.47 -10.25
CA THR A 135 19.56 -2.64 -9.53
C THR A 135 18.91 -1.91 -8.37
N LEU A 136 19.71 -1.68 -7.33
CA LEU A 136 19.39 -0.76 -6.26
C LEU A 136 19.54 0.69 -6.71
N VAL A 137 18.59 1.53 -6.33
CA VAL A 137 18.60 2.98 -6.53
C VAL A 137 18.57 3.64 -5.15
N ASP A 138 19.45 4.61 -4.95
CA ASP A 138 19.56 5.33 -3.69
C ASP A 138 18.39 6.31 -3.54
N ALA A 139 18.12 6.71 -2.30
CA ALA A 139 17.14 7.74 -2.02
C ALA A 139 17.49 9.04 -2.74
N TYR A 140 16.48 9.72 -3.30
CA TYR A 140 16.66 10.97 -4.02
C TYR A 140 15.44 11.89 -3.86
N MET A 141 15.65 13.19 -4.03
CA MET A 141 14.57 14.16 -4.04
C MET A 141 13.94 14.26 -5.44
N LYS A 142 12.62 14.13 -5.51
CA LYS A 142 11.85 14.26 -6.75
C LYS A 142 10.93 15.48 -6.68
N GLY A 143 10.77 16.18 -7.80
CA GLY A 143 9.91 17.36 -7.86
C GLY A 143 10.58 18.66 -7.39
N GLY A 144 11.76 18.99 -7.91
CA GLY A 144 12.38 20.31 -7.71
C GLY A 144 12.53 21.05 -9.03
N VAL A 145 12.58 22.38 -8.98
CA VAL A 145 13.13 23.17 -10.10
C VAL A 145 14.63 22.98 -10.06
N ALA A 146 15.23 22.52 -11.15
CA ALA A 146 16.69 22.50 -11.27
C ALA A 146 17.20 23.94 -11.20
N ALA A 147 18.09 24.23 -10.26
CA ALA A 147 18.77 25.52 -10.14
C ALA A 147 19.82 25.70 -11.23
#